data_AF-A0AAJ0GGR9-F1
#
_entry.id   AF-A0AAJ0GGR9-F1
#
_cell.length_a   1.000
_cell.length_b   1.000
_cell.length_c   1.000
_cell.angle_alpha   90.00
_cell.angle_beta   90.00
_cell.angle_gamma   90.00
#
_symmetry.space_group_name_H-M   'P 1'
#
loop_
_entity.id
_entity.type
_entity.pdbx_description
1 polymer ?
#
loop_
_entity_poly.entity_id
_entity_poly.type
_entity_poly.pdbx_seq_one_letter_code
_entity_poly.pdbx_strand_id
1 'polypeptide(L)'
;MSAGPHAGKVVAIVQIIDHKRVLVDGPDESQVVPRHSAPLSSMSLTGIVIPKLPRAAGTGALKKQWAEHKVLEKWQASNFQKSRERSIRRKELSDFERFKVMKLRKQVRETG
;
A
#
# COMPACT_ATOMS: atom_id res chain seq x y z
N MET A 1 -3.83 12.45 -4.37
CA MET A 1 -2.92 11.29 -4.18
C MET A 1 -2.14 11.50 -2.90
N SER A 2 -1.84 10.43 -2.16
CA SER A 2 -0.98 10.53 -0.98
C SER A 2 0.39 11.08 -1.37
N ALA A 3 0.86 12.11 -0.68
CA ALA A 3 2.11 12.82 -0.95
C ALA A 3 3.00 12.79 0.29
N GLY A 4 4.32 12.87 0.09
CA GLY A 4 5.32 12.88 1.16
C GLY A 4 6.22 11.63 1.19
N PRO A 5 7.12 11.52 2.17
CA PRO A 5 8.19 10.53 2.22
C PRO A 5 7.71 9.07 2.35
N HIS A 6 6.45 8.87 2.68
CA HIS A 6 5.82 7.55 2.84
C HIS A 6 4.74 7.28 1.79
N ALA A 7 4.73 8.03 0.68
CA ALA A 7 3.72 7.92 -0.35
C ALA A 7 3.62 6.49 -0.91
N GLY A 8 2.42 5.93 -0.80
CA GLY A 8 2.09 4.60 -1.29
C GLY A 8 2.71 3.44 -0.51
N LYS A 9 3.13 3.67 0.72
CA LYS A 9 3.29 2.62 1.72
C LYS A 9 1.95 2.37 2.42
N VAL A 10 1.76 1.17 2.94
CA VAL A 10 0.59 0.80 3.74
C VAL A 10 0.91 0.96 5.24
N VAL A 11 -0.02 1.50 6.01
CA VAL A 11 0.11 1.73 7.45
C VAL A 11 -1.18 1.36 8.17
N ALA A 12 -1.09 1.06 9.47
CA ALA A 12 -2.25 0.94 10.34
C ALA A 12 -2.52 2.27 11.06
N ILE A 13 -3.79 2.65 11.16
CA ILE A 13 -4.22 3.71 12.09
C ILE A 13 -4.32 3.07 13.48
N VAL A 14 -3.47 3.51 14.42
CA VAL A 14 -3.44 2.96 15.79
C VAL A 14 -4.26 3.79 16.77
N GLN A 15 -4.49 5.07 16.46
CA GLN A 15 -5.32 5.97 17.26
C GLN A 15 -5.82 7.14 16.42
N ILE A 16 -7.04 7.59 16.70
CA ILE A 16 -7.55 8.88 16.22
C ILE A 16 -7.12 9.96 17.23
N ILE A 17 -6.44 10.98 16.74
CA ILE A 17 -5.96 12.10 17.58
C ILE A 17 -7.08 13.14 17.65
N ASP A 18 -7.58 13.56 16.50
CA ASP A 18 -8.67 14.52 16.32
C ASP A 18 -9.38 14.28 14.97
N HIS A 19 -10.33 15.14 14.60
CA HIS A 19 -11.10 15.02 13.35
C HIS A 19 -10.27 15.07 12.07
N LYS A 20 -9.03 15.58 12.13
CA LYS A 20 -8.16 15.79 10.97
C LYS A 20 -6.90 14.94 11.02
N ARG A 21 -6.54 14.36 12.16
CA ARG A 21 -5.26 13.66 12.36
C ARG A 21 -5.42 12.32 13.04
N VAL A 22 -4.56 11.40 12.63
CA VAL A 22 -4.45 10.05 13.17
C VAL A 22 -3.00 9.74 13.50
N LEU A 23 -2.80 8.91 14.50
CA LEU A 23 -1.51 8.28 14.77
C LEU A 23 -1.43 7.02 13.90
N VAL A 24 -0.42 6.94 13.05
CA VAL A 24 -0.18 5.81 12.15
C VAL A 24 1.10 5.09 12.51
N ASP A 25 1.18 3.80 12.15
CA ASP A 25 2.36 2.97 12.32
C ASP A 25 2.42 1.90 11.23
N GLY A 26 3.58 1.74 10.58
CA GLY A 26 3.84 0.75 9.54
C GLY A 26 4.97 -0.19 10.00
N PRO A 27 4.64 -1.33 10.63
CA PRO A 27 5.62 -2.22 11.26
C PRO A 27 6.33 -3.17 10.29
N ASP A 28 6.01 -3.09 8.98
CA ASP A 28 6.60 -3.96 7.96
C ASP A 28 8.06 -3.61 7.72
N GLU A 29 8.94 -4.60 7.85
CA GLU A 29 10.40 -4.41 7.75
C GLU A 29 10.84 -3.99 6.34
N SER A 30 10.13 -4.44 5.31
CA SER A 30 10.47 -4.11 3.92
C SER A 30 10.18 -2.65 3.57
N GLN A 31 9.18 -2.06 4.23
CA GLN A 31 8.70 -0.71 3.96
C GLN A 31 8.32 0.02 5.25
N VAL A 32 9.24 0.08 6.20
CA VAL A 32 8.98 0.68 7.52
C VAL A 32 8.45 2.11 7.36
N VAL A 33 7.38 2.40 8.11
CA VAL A 33 6.88 3.75 8.32
C VAL A 33 6.90 3.99 9.83
N PRO A 34 7.78 4.87 10.32
CA PRO A 34 7.86 5.18 11.75
C PRO A 34 6.52 5.66 12.29
N ARG A 35 6.26 5.38 13.57
CA ARG A 35 5.06 5.87 14.24
C ARG A 35 5.05 7.40 14.26
N HIS A 36 4.03 8.01 13.66
CA HIS A 36 3.90 9.47 13.60
C HIS A 36 2.43 9.90 13.45
N SER A 37 2.16 11.18 13.75
CA SER A 37 0.87 11.81 13.47
C SER A 37 0.81 12.18 11.98
N ALA A 38 -0.26 11.76 11.29
CA ALA A 38 -0.50 12.08 9.89
C ALA A 38 -1.92 12.66 9.69
N PRO A 39 -2.10 13.62 8.77
CA PRO A 39 -3.42 14.15 8.45
C PRO A 39 -4.25 13.12 7.67
N LEU A 40 -5.52 12.98 8.01
CA LEU A 40 -6.44 12.05 7.36
C LEU A 40 -6.62 12.37 5.86
N SER A 41 -6.45 13.64 5.48
CA SER A 41 -6.55 14.12 4.09
C SER A 41 -5.41 13.65 3.18
N SER A 42 -4.26 13.22 3.73
CA SER A 42 -3.12 12.74 2.92
C SER A 42 -3.13 11.23 2.68
N MET A 43 -4.17 10.54 3.14
CA MET A 43 -4.27 9.08 3.11
C MET A 43 -5.58 8.61 2.48
N SER A 44 -5.58 7.36 2.05
CA SER A 44 -6.77 6.70 1.53
C SER A 44 -6.98 5.42 2.33
N LEU A 45 -8.20 5.23 2.84
CA LEU A 45 -8.52 4.05 3.63
C LEU A 45 -8.59 2.82 2.73
N THR A 46 -8.05 1.71 3.23
CA THR A 46 -8.18 0.41 2.58
C THR A 46 -9.34 -0.37 3.21
N GLY A 47 -9.83 -1.41 2.54
CA GLY A 47 -10.79 -2.34 3.12
C GLY A 47 -10.18 -3.34 4.11
N ILE A 48 -8.87 -3.24 4.41
CA ILE A 48 -8.17 -4.16 5.31
C ILE A 48 -8.31 -3.65 6.74
N VAL A 49 -8.92 -4.46 7.60
CA VAL A 49 -9.11 -4.16 9.03
C VAL A 49 -8.41 -5.22 9.86
N ILE A 50 -7.61 -4.78 10.84
CA ILE A 50 -7.05 -5.64 11.89
C ILE A 50 -8.09 -5.70 13.03
N PRO A 51 -8.79 -6.83 13.24
CA PRO A 51 -9.83 -6.91 14.25
C PRO A 51 -9.24 -6.77 15.66
N LYS A 52 -10.00 -6.13 16.56
CA LYS A 52 -9.67 -6.04 18.00
C LYS A 52 -8.28 -5.49 18.33
N LEU A 53 -7.67 -4.68 17.45
CA LEU A 53 -6.43 -3.98 17.77
C LEU A 53 -6.68 -2.99 18.92
N PRO A 54 -5.98 -3.11 20.08
CA PRO A 54 -6.15 -2.16 21.17
C PRO A 54 -5.82 -0.74 20.72
N ARG A 55 -6.61 0.24 21.17
CA ARG A 55 -6.32 1.66 20.90
C ARG A 55 -4.92 1.99 21.42
N ALA A 56 -4.14 2.69 20.61
CA ALA A 56 -2.76 3.07 20.90
C ALA A 56 -1.81 1.87 21.14
N ALA A 57 -2.14 0.67 20.64
CA ALA A 57 -1.24 -0.49 20.68
C ALA A 57 0.17 -0.12 20.21
N GLY A 58 1.21 -0.56 20.92
CA GLY A 58 2.62 -0.33 20.57
C GLY A 58 3.04 -1.05 19.27
N THR A 59 4.15 -0.63 18.66
CA THR A 59 4.65 -1.19 17.39
C THR A 59 4.88 -2.70 17.47
N GLY A 60 5.40 -3.20 18.60
CA GLY A 60 5.60 -4.64 18.80
C GLY A 60 4.29 -5.45 18.83
N ALA A 61 3.25 -4.93 19.49
CA ALA A 61 1.93 -5.56 19.51
C ALA A 61 1.26 -5.50 18.14
N LEU A 62 1.34 -4.35 17.47
CA LEU A 62 0.85 -4.18 16.10
C LEU A 62 1.54 -5.13 15.12
N LYS A 63 2.87 -5.29 15.21
CA LYS A 63 3.64 -6.18 14.33
C LYS A 63 3.16 -7.63 14.42
N LYS A 64 2.84 -8.11 15.62
CA LYS A 64 2.28 -9.46 15.84
C LYS A 64 0.92 -9.60 15.12
N GLN A 65 0.01 -8.65 15.35
CA GLN A 65 -1.32 -8.67 14.73
C GLN A 65 -1.27 -8.45 13.21
N TRP A 66 -0.34 -7.64 12.74
CA TRP A 66 -0.09 -7.38 11.32
C TRP A 66 0.30 -8.66 10.57
N ALA A 67 1.20 -9.44 11.17
CA ALA A 67 1.62 -10.74 10.65
C ALA A 67 0.50 -11.78 10.75
N GLU A 68 -0.16 -11.89 11.92
CA GLU A 68 -1.28 -12.82 12.17
C GLU A 68 -2.40 -12.63 11.14
N HIS A 69 -2.77 -11.38 10.85
CA HIS A 69 -3.83 -11.06 9.89
C HIS A 69 -3.36 -10.92 8.45
N LYS A 70 -2.08 -11.18 8.18
CA LYS A 70 -1.47 -11.17 6.84
C LYS A 70 -1.76 -9.88 6.08
N VAL A 71 -1.62 -8.74 6.78
CA VAL A 71 -2.01 -7.43 6.25
C VAL A 71 -1.24 -7.11 4.97
N LEU A 72 0.07 -7.38 4.94
CA LEU A 72 0.90 -7.16 3.75
C LEU A 72 0.46 -8.05 2.58
N GLU A 73 0.20 -9.35 2.80
CA GLU A 73 -0.27 -10.24 1.74
C GLU A 73 -1.61 -9.77 1.16
N LYS A 74 -2.56 -9.38 2.01
CA LYS A 74 -3.85 -8.83 1.60
C LYS A 74 -3.69 -7.52 0.82
N TRP A 75 -2.76 -6.66 1.23
CA TRP A 75 -2.43 -5.44 0.53
C TRP A 75 -1.88 -5.71 -0.87
N GLN A 76 -0.89 -6.60 -0.99
CA GLN A 76 -0.29 -6.99 -2.27
C GLN A 76 -1.30 -7.69 -3.19
N ALA A 77 -2.21 -8.48 -2.63
CA ALA A 77 -3.27 -9.15 -3.40
C ALA A 77 -4.36 -8.17 -3.90
N SER A 78 -4.45 -6.96 -3.35
CA SER A 78 -5.52 -6.00 -3.66
C SER A 78 -5.44 -5.50 -5.11
N ASN A 79 -6.61 -5.28 -5.73
CA ASN A 79 -6.70 -4.71 -7.07
C ASN A 79 -6.08 -3.32 -7.17
N PHE A 80 -6.15 -2.54 -6.09
CA PHE A 80 -5.53 -1.23 -6.01
C PHE A 80 -4.01 -1.33 -6.15
N GLN A 81 -3.37 -2.18 -5.35
CA GLN A 81 -1.93 -2.35 -5.38
C GLN A 81 -1.46 -2.97 -6.71
N LYS A 82 -2.15 -4.00 -7.22
CA LYS A 82 -1.89 -4.58 -8.55
C LYS A 82 -2.00 -3.55 -9.68
N SER A 83 -2.99 -2.66 -9.62
CA SER A 83 -3.15 -1.59 -10.61
C SER A 83 -2.02 -0.57 -10.51
N ARG A 84 -1.64 -0.20 -9.29
CA ARG A 84 -0.54 0.72 -9.01
C ARG A 84 0.80 0.16 -9.50
N GLU A 85 1.11 -1.10 -9.20
CA GLU A 85 2.33 -1.78 -9.68
C GLU A 85 2.38 -1.85 -11.20
N ARG A 86 1.26 -2.17 -11.86
CA ARG A 86 1.18 -2.12 -13.33
C ARG A 86 1.46 -0.71 -13.86
N SER A 87 0.98 0.33 -13.18
CA SER A 87 1.25 1.72 -13.58
C SER A 87 2.73 2.08 -13.42
N ILE A 88 3.34 1.73 -12.28
CA ILE A 88 4.77 1.96 -12.01
C ILE A 88 5.62 1.22 -13.05
N ARG A 89 5.41 -0.08 -13.22
CA ARG A 89 6.15 -0.90 -14.19
C ARG A 89 6.03 -0.35 -15.61
N ARG A 90 4.86 0.16 -16.01
CA ARG A 90 4.67 0.77 -17.33
C ARG A 90 5.48 2.06 -17.51
N LYS A 91 5.67 2.85 -16.45
CA LYS A 91 6.50 4.06 -16.49
C LYS A 91 7.99 3.72 -16.60
N GLU A 92 8.40 2.60 -16.00
CA GLU A 92 9.79 2.14 -15.96
C GLU A 92 10.24 1.40 -17.23
N LEU A 93 9.34 1.08 -18.17
CA LEU A 93 9.70 0.40 -19.40
C LEU A 93 10.69 1.21 -20.24
N SER A 94 11.78 0.56 -20.64
CA SER A 94 12.69 1.01 -21.68
C SER A 94 12.04 1.00 -23.07
N ASP A 95 12.62 1.70 -24.03
CA ASP A 95 12.10 1.78 -25.40
C ASP A 95 11.98 0.38 -26.05
N PHE A 96 12.99 -0.47 -25.87
CA PHE A 96 12.98 -1.84 -26.35
C PHE A 96 11.85 -2.68 -25.74
N GLU A 97 11.58 -2.53 -24.44
CA GLU A 97 10.48 -3.23 -23.79
C GLU A 97 9.11 -2.71 -24.24
N ARG A 98 8.98 -1.40 -24.51
CA ARG A 98 7.76 -0.82 -25.10
C ARG A 98 7.49 -1.40 -26.48
N PHE A 99 8.53 -1.57 -27.30
CA PHE A 99 8.41 -2.23 -28.61
C PHE A 99 7.93 -3.68 -28.47
N LYS A 100 8.50 -4.46 -27.52
CA LYS A 100 8.03 -5.83 -27.22
C LYS A 100 6.56 -5.85 -26.81
N VAL A 101 6.14 -4.96 -25.91
CA VAL A 101 4.74 -4.84 -25.47
C VAL A 101 3.82 -4.51 -26.65
N MET A 102 4.23 -3.63 -27.56
CA MET A 102 3.47 -3.30 -28.77
C MET A 102 3.28 -4.52 -29.68
N LYS A 103 4.35 -5.29 -29.93
CA LYS A 103 4.28 -6.52 -30.73
C LYS A 103 3.39 -7.59 -30.09
N LEU A 104 3.53 -7.84 -28.79
CA LEU A 104 2.69 -8.79 -28.06
C LEU A 104 1.21 -8.37 -28.08
N ARG A 105 0.92 -7.08 -27.92
CA ARG A 105 -0.46 -6.56 -28.02
C ARG A 105 -1.05 -6.73 -29.42
N LYS A 106 -0.24 -6.59 -30.47
CA LYS A 106 -0.68 -6.84 -31.85
C LYS A 106 -1.01 -8.32 -32.04
N GLN A 107 -0.13 -9.23 -31.61
CA GLN A 107 -0.35 -10.67 -31.69
C GLN A 107 -1.66 -11.10 -30.99
N VAL A 108 -1.89 -10.65 -29.75
CA VAL A 108 -3.12 -10.98 -29.00
C VAL A 108 -4.39 -10.54 -29.72
N ARG A 109 -4.37 -9.46 -30.49
CA ARG A 109 -5.52 -8.99 -31.29
C ARG A 109 -5.75 -9.79 -32.57
N GLU A 110 -4.71 -10.45 -33.07
CA GLU A 110 -4.77 -11.22 -34.30
C GLU A 110 -5.14 -12.69 -34.04
N THR A 111 -4.80 -13.23 -32.86
CA THR A 111 -5.12 -14.61 -32.46
C THR A 111 -6.33 -14.77 -31.54
N GLY A 112 -6.95 -13.69 -31.09
CA GLY A 112 -8.17 -13.69 -30.26
C GLY A 112 -9.33 -13.10 -31.02
#